data_AF-A0A3B9JJW5-F1
#
_entry.id   AF-A0A3B9JJW5-F1
#
_cell.length_a   1.000
_cell.length_b   1.000
_cell.length_c   1.000
_cell.angle_alpha   90.00
_cell.angle_beta   90.00
_cell.angle_gamma   90.00
#
_symmetry.space_group_name_H-M   'P 1'
#
loop_
_entity.id
_entity.type
_entity.pdbx_description
1 polymer ?
#
loop_
_entity_poly.entity_id
_entity_poly.type
_entity_poly.pdbx_seq_one_letter_code
_entity_poly.pdbx_strand_id
1 'polypeptide(L)'
;MSYMETYIISVLGSLIPAPFILWMIPSILEWMRGTRIFKKLGDWIYNRGINKSSTIEKYGYLGLAFFISVPLPGTGVWTGCLAASLLGLKFRKSVLAAIAGSSMAGIAVAILTSLGAMAL
;
A
#
# COMPACT_ATOMS: atom_id res chain seq x y z
N MET A 1 -12.78 -19.86 11.80
CA MET A 1 -11.36 -19.43 11.70
C MET A 1 -11.00 -18.73 12.99
N SER A 2 -9.85 -19.07 13.58
CA SER A 2 -9.28 -18.35 14.71
C SER A 2 -8.87 -16.94 14.30
N TYR A 3 -8.91 -15.98 15.24
CA TYR A 3 -8.45 -14.60 15.01
C TYR A 3 -7.03 -14.55 14.43
N MET A 4 -6.15 -15.45 14.88
CA MET A 4 -4.78 -15.56 14.41
C MET A 4 -4.70 -16.04 12.95
N GLU A 5 -5.54 -16.99 12.56
CA GLU A 5 -5.59 -17.48 11.17
C GLU A 5 -6.06 -16.38 10.22
N THR A 6 -7.15 -15.69 10.58
CA THR A 6 -7.69 -14.57 9.78
C THR A 6 -6.66 -13.45 9.64
N TYR A 7 -5.96 -13.09 10.72
CA TYR A 7 -4.91 -12.08 10.69
C TYR A 7 -3.77 -12.47 9.73
N ILE A 8 -3.24 -13.69 9.86
CA ILE A 8 -2.12 -14.17 9.05
C ILE A 8 -2.51 -14.21 7.57
N ILE A 9 -3.67 -14.79 7.25
CA ILE A 9 -4.16 -14.90 5.87
C ILE A 9 -4.37 -13.51 5.26
N SER A 10 -4.94 -12.58 6.02
CA SER A 10 -5.21 -11.22 5.55
C SER A 10 -3.92 -10.43 5.29
N VAL A 11 -2.97 -10.48 6.22
CA VAL A 11 -1.68 -9.79 6.07
C VAL A 11 -0.92 -10.36 4.87
N LEU A 12 -0.77 -11.68 4.78
CA LEU A 12 -0.08 -12.33 3.66
C LEU A 12 -0.78 -12.05 2.33
N GLY A 13 -2.10 -12.18 2.28
CA GLY A 13 -2.90 -11.88 1.08
C GLY A 13 -2.71 -10.44 0.60
N SER A 14 -2.62 -9.48 1.52
CA SER A 14 -2.38 -8.07 1.17
C SER A 14 -0.98 -7.80 0.64
N LEU A 15 0.01 -8.60 1.08
CA LEU A 15 1.41 -8.44 0.72
C LEU A 15 1.78 -9.10 -0.61
N ILE A 16 1.05 -10.12 -1.05
CA ILE A 16 1.32 -10.81 -2.33
C ILE A 16 1.40 -9.84 -3.51
N PRO A 17 0.50 -8.85 -3.68
CA PRO A 17 0.59 -7.88 -4.77
C PRO A 17 1.73 -6.86 -4.62
N ALA A 18 2.25 -6.64 -3.41
CA ALA A 18 3.19 -5.56 -3.13
C ALA A 18 4.50 -5.64 -3.95
N PRO A 19 5.18 -6.80 -4.06
CA PRO A 19 6.32 -6.98 -4.96
C PRO A 19 5.99 -6.63 -6.42
N PHE A 20 4.84 -7.11 -6.93
CA PHE A 20 4.45 -6.86 -8.31
C PHE A 20 4.17 -5.38 -8.56
N ILE A 21 3.49 -4.71 -7.63
CA ILE A 21 3.23 -3.27 -7.72
C ILE A 21 4.56 -2.51 -7.72
N LEU A 22 5.46 -2.80 -6.78
CA LEU A 22 6.74 -2.08 -6.65
C LEU A 22 7.64 -2.25 -7.88
N TRP A 23 7.65 -3.43 -8.50
CA TRP A 23 8.55 -3.74 -9.61
C TRP A 23 7.94 -3.41 -10.97
N MET A 24 6.67 -3.72 -11.20
CA MET A 24 6.06 -3.78 -12.53
C MET A 24 5.31 -2.50 -12.92
N ILE A 25 4.75 -1.78 -11.94
CA ILE A 25 3.94 -0.58 -12.21
C ILE A 25 4.71 0.53 -12.92
N PRO A 26 5.98 0.85 -12.59
CA PRO A 26 6.72 1.87 -13.33
C PRO A 26 6.76 1.58 -14.84
N SER A 27 7.10 0.34 -15.21
CA SER A 27 7.16 -0.09 -16.62
C SER A 27 5.79 -0.11 -17.28
N ILE A 28 4.75 -0.57 -16.57
CA ILE A 28 3.37 -0.55 -17.08
C ILE A 28 2.91 0.88 -17.33
N LEU A 29 3.17 1.81 -16.40
CA LEU A 29 2.75 3.20 -16.54
C LEU A 29 3.46 3.92 -17.67
N GLU A 30 4.75 3.66 -17.84
CA GLU A 30 5.52 4.19 -18.98
C GLU A 30 4.92 3.73 -20.31
N TRP A 31 4.65 2.42 -20.45
CA TRP A 31 3.97 1.87 -21.62
C TRP A 31 2.58 2.48 -21.82
N MET A 32 1.74 2.51 -20.77
CA MET A 32 0.37 3.02 -20.86
C MET A 32 0.32 4.47 -21.34
N ARG A 33 1.20 5.32 -20.80
CA ARG A 33 1.28 6.75 -21.14
C ARG A 33 1.84 7.01 -22.54
N GLY A 34 2.57 6.03 -23.10
CA GLY A 34 3.01 6.03 -24.51
C GLY A 34 1.92 5.65 -25.53
N THR A 35 0.79 5.08 -25.11
CA THR A 35 -0.28 4.63 -26.01
C THR A 35 -1.46 5.62 -26.08
N ARG A 36 -2.09 5.79 -27.25
CA ARG A 36 -3.26 6.68 -27.40
C ARG A 36 -4.50 6.18 -26.64
N ILE A 37 -4.64 4.87 -26.45
CA ILE A 37 -5.81 4.23 -25.82
C ILE A 37 -5.70 4.27 -24.29
N PHE A 38 -4.55 3.89 -23.72
CA PHE A 38 -4.40 3.73 -22.27
C PHE A 38 -3.84 4.96 -21.56
N LYS A 39 -3.44 6.01 -22.28
CA LYS A 39 -2.85 7.23 -21.69
C LYS A 39 -3.71 7.82 -20.57
N LYS A 40 -5.02 7.98 -20.78
CA LYS A 40 -5.92 8.54 -19.74
C LYS A 40 -5.93 7.69 -18.47
N LEU A 41 -5.93 6.36 -18.62
CA LEU A 41 -5.90 5.45 -17.47
C LEU A 41 -4.54 5.49 -16.78
N GLY A 42 -3.44 5.50 -17.54
CA GLY A 42 -2.08 5.61 -17.00
C GLY A 42 -1.88 6.92 -16.24
N ASP A 43 -2.32 8.04 -16.79
CA ASP A 43 -2.29 9.35 -16.12
C ASP A 43 -3.16 9.36 -14.85
N TRP A 44 -4.32 8.71 -14.87
CA TRP A 44 -5.17 8.57 -13.66
C TRP A 44 -4.48 7.76 -12.56
N ILE A 45 -3.86 6.61 -12.89
CA ILE A 45 -3.13 5.77 -11.93
C ILE A 45 -1.92 6.55 -11.37
N TYR A 46 -1.15 7.21 -12.25
CA TYR A 46 -0.02 8.04 -11.87
C TYR A 46 -0.44 9.14 -10.88
N ASN A 47 -1.46 9.92 -11.24
CA ASN A 47 -1.98 10.99 -10.40
C ASN A 47 -2.50 10.47 -9.06
N ARG A 48 -3.14 9.29 -9.03
CA ARG A 48 -3.58 8.65 -7.79
C ARG A 48 -2.42 8.33 -6.86
N GLY A 49 -1.31 7.82 -7.40
CA GLY A 49 -0.11 7.52 -6.63
C GLY A 49 0.56 8.78 -6.08
N ILE A 50 0.75 9.80 -6.93
CA ILE A 50 1.36 11.08 -6.53
C ILE A 50 0.49 11.84 -5.51
N ASN A 51 -0.84 11.87 -5.68
CA ASN A 51 -1.74 12.53 -4.73
C ASN A 51 -1.72 11.90 -3.32
N LYS A 52 -1.17 10.69 -3.18
CA LYS A 52 -1.04 9.96 -1.92
C LYS A 52 0.42 9.82 -1.46
N SER A 53 1.37 10.44 -2.16
CA SER A 53 2.80 10.24 -1.91
C SER A 53 3.39 11.21 -0.89
N SER A 54 2.73 12.31 -0.53
CA SER A 54 3.31 13.40 0.28
C SER A 54 3.95 12.94 1.61
N THR A 55 3.27 12.07 2.37
CA THR A 55 3.83 11.49 3.60
C THR A 55 5.02 10.58 3.33
N ILE A 56 4.96 9.80 2.24
CA ILE A 56 6.01 8.85 1.85
C ILE A 56 7.24 9.60 1.33
N GLU A 57 7.04 10.70 0.62
CA GLU A 57 8.09 11.59 0.14
C GLU A 57 8.82 12.27 1.32
N LYS A 58 8.06 12.75 2.31
CA LYS A 58 8.63 13.43 3.49
C LYS A 58 9.38 12.49 4.43
N TYR A 59 8.87 11.28 4.65
CA TYR A 59 9.38 10.37 5.70
C TYR A 59 9.98 9.07 5.14
N GLY A 60 10.08 8.92 3.82
CA GLY A 60 10.64 7.76 3.15
C GLY A 60 9.95 6.45 3.55
N TYR A 61 10.76 5.45 3.92
CA TYR A 61 10.28 4.12 4.31
C TYR A 61 9.43 4.12 5.57
N LEU A 62 9.70 5.02 6.53
CA LEU A 62 8.84 5.19 7.70
C LEU A 62 7.50 5.78 7.29
N GLY A 63 7.51 6.77 6.38
CA GLY A 63 6.29 7.32 5.79
C GLY A 63 5.44 6.26 5.09
N LEU A 64 6.07 5.35 4.35
CA LEU A 64 5.40 4.20 3.72
C LEU A 64 4.79 3.25 4.75
N ALA A 65 5.53 2.86 5.78
CA ALA A 65 5.02 1.98 6.84
C ALA A 65 3.82 2.61 7.56
N PHE A 66 3.91 3.89 7.95
CA PHE A 66 2.82 4.60 8.60
C PHE A 66 1.62 4.78 7.68
N PHE A 67 1.84 5.15 6.42
CA PHE A 67 0.77 5.28 5.42
C PHE A 67 -0.01 3.97 5.26
N ILE A 68 0.68 2.83 5.26
CA ILE A 68 0.06 1.51 5.17
C ILE A 68 -0.65 1.13 6.48
N SER A 69 -0.09 1.48 7.64
CA SER A 69 -0.62 1.11 8.95
C SER A 69 -1.97 1.74 9.28
N VAL A 70 -2.31 2.86 8.63
CA VAL A 70 -3.55 3.58 8.87
C VAL A 70 -4.68 2.92 8.07
N PRO A 71 -5.71 2.35 8.72
CA PRO A 71 -6.79 1.63 8.03
C PRO A 71 -7.85 2.60 7.49
N LEU A 72 -7.46 3.49 6.57
CA LEU A 72 -8.34 4.47 5.94
C LEU A 72 -8.66 4.10 4.49
N PRO A 73 -9.81 4.54 3.94
CA PRO A 73 -10.09 4.37 2.52
C PRO A 73 -9.05 5.11 1.68
N GLY A 74 -8.42 4.38 0.75
CA GLY A 74 -7.40 4.93 -0.13
C GLY A 74 -5.98 4.96 0.43
N THR A 75 -5.74 4.36 1.61
CA THR A 75 -4.40 4.00 2.10
C THR A 75 -4.17 2.50 1.96
N GLY A 76 -3.11 1.97 2.59
CA GLY A 76 -2.83 0.53 2.61
C GLY A 76 -1.75 0.10 1.61
N VAL A 77 -1.47 -1.20 1.63
CA VAL A 77 -0.29 -1.80 0.97
C VAL A 77 -0.21 -1.44 -0.50
N TRP A 78 -1.30 -1.55 -1.23
CA TRP A 78 -1.28 -1.42 -2.70
C TRP A 78 -1.05 0.02 -3.13
N THR A 79 -1.81 0.96 -2.55
CA THR A 79 -1.65 2.40 -2.82
C THR A 79 -0.29 2.91 -2.34
N GLY A 80 0.17 2.44 -1.18
CA GLY A 80 1.50 2.76 -0.65
C GLY A 80 2.62 2.26 -1.56
N CYS A 81 2.53 1.03 -2.05
CA CYS A 81 3.48 0.46 -3.00
C CYS A 81 3.46 1.16 -4.36
N LEU A 82 2.27 1.56 -4.85
CA LEU A 82 2.14 2.38 -6.05
C LEU A 82 2.90 3.71 -5.87
N ALA A 83 2.59 4.46 -4.81
CA ALA A 83 3.26 5.72 -4.51
C ALA A 83 4.77 5.54 -4.32
N ALA A 84 5.21 4.51 -3.60
CA ALA A 84 6.62 4.18 -3.39
C ALA A 84 7.36 3.85 -4.70
N SER A 85 6.71 3.13 -5.62
CA SER A 85 7.26 2.82 -6.94
C SER A 85 7.45 4.07 -7.80
N LEU A 86 6.49 5.00 -7.74
CA LEU A 86 6.55 6.28 -8.46
C LEU A 86 7.61 7.22 -7.90
N LEU A 87 7.82 7.21 -6.58
CA LEU A 87 8.89 7.95 -5.91
C LEU A 87 10.28 7.30 -6.08
N GLY A 88 10.37 6.15 -6.75
CA GLY A 88 11.65 5.46 -6.96
C GLY A 88 12.29 4.90 -5.69
N LEU A 89 11.49 4.56 -4.66
CA LEU A 89 12.01 3.93 -3.45
C LEU A 89 12.57 2.53 -3.74
N LYS A 90 13.62 2.14 -3.00
CA LYS A 90 14.30 0.85 -3.22
C LYS A 90 13.37 -0.32 -2.91
N PHE A 91 13.12 -1.17 -3.91
CA PHE A 91 12.25 -2.35 -3.85
C PHE A 91 12.31 -3.12 -2.51
N ARG A 92 13.49 -3.62 -2.12
CA ARG A 92 13.65 -4.44 -0.90
C ARG A 92 13.23 -3.70 0.37
N LYS A 93 13.58 -2.42 0.48
CA LYS A 93 13.23 -1.59 1.64
C LYS A 93 11.74 -1.26 1.65
N SER A 94 11.15 -1.04 0.48
CA SER A 94 9.70 -0.82 0.33
C SER A 94 8.89 -2.06 0.70
N VAL A 95 9.35 -3.26 0.33
CA VAL A 95 8.71 -4.53 0.76
C VAL A 95 8.77 -4.67 2.28
N LEU A 96 9.92 -4.40 2.91
CA LEU A 96 10.04 -4.45 4.38
C LEU A 96 9.11 -3.44 5.07
N ALA A 97 9.01 -2.22 4.54
CA ALA A 97 8.09 -1.21 5.05
C ALA A 97 6.62 -1.63 4.86
N ALA A 98 6.28 -2.30 3.76
CA ALA A 98 4.94 -2.83 3.53
C ALA A 98 4.57 -3.94 4.52
N ILE A 99 5.51 -4.85 4.81
CA ILE A 99 5.33 -5.88 5.84
C ILE A 99 5.08 -5.23 7.20
N ALA A 100 5.95 -4.30 7.60
CA ALA A 100 5.81 -3.59 8.88
C ALA A 100 4.46 -2.84 8.98
N GLY A 101 4.12 -2.07 7.95
CA GLY A 101 2.88 -1.32 7.90
C GLY A 101 1.64 -2.22 7.92
N SER A 102 1.64 -3.33 7.17
CA SER A 102 0.51 -4.26 7.15
C SER A 102 0.32 -4.98 8.48
N SER A 103 1.41 -5.35 9.15
CA SER A 103 1.34 -5.94 10.49
C SER A 103 0.75 -4.96 11.50
N MET A 104 1.18 -3.69 11.44
CA MET A 104 0.62 -2.61 12.26
C MET A 104 -0.86 -2.35 11.97
N ALA A 105 -1.27 -2.34 10.69
CA ALA A 105 -2.66 -2.17 10.30
C ALA A 105 -3.55 -3.28 10.89
N GLY A 106 -3.12 -4.54 10.81
CA GLY A 106 -3.89 -5.64 11.36
C GLY A 106 -4.03 -5.58 12.89
N ILE A 107 -2.98 -5.13 13.61
CA ILE A 107 -3.06 -4.89 15.06
C ILE A 107 -4.03 -3.75 15.36
N ALA A 108 -3.94 -2.64 14.62
CA ALA A 108 -4.84 -1.49 14.78
C ALA A 108 -6.30 -1.88 14.57
N VAL A 109 -6.60 -2.65 13.52
CA VAL A 109 -7.95 -3.15 13.25
C VAL A 109 -8.41 -4.10 14.35
N ALA A 110 -7.57 -5.02 14.83
CA ALA A 110 -7.93 -5.93 15.92
C ALA A 110 -8.33 -5.18 17.20
N ILE A 111 -7.61 -4.11 17.55
CA ILE A 111 -7.93 -3.24 18.70
C ILE A 111 -9.22 -2.47 18.45
N LEU A 112 -9.39 -1.86 17.26
CA LEU A 112 -10.59 -1.08 16.94
C LEU A 112 -11.85 -1.95 16.97
N THR A 113 -11.78 -3.16 16.43
CA THR A 113 -12.91 -4.10 16.43
C THR A 113 -13.22 -4.61 17.83
N SER A 114 -12.21 -4.87 18.67
CA SER A 114 -12.46 -5.31 20.05
C SER A 114 -13.10 -4.21 20.91
N LEU A 115 -12.68 -2.95 20.74
CA LEU A 115 -13.30 -1.80 21.41
C LEU A 115 -14.74 -1.57 20.92
N GLY A 116 -14.98 -1.63 19.62
CA GLY A 116 -16.33 -1.50 19.06
C GLY A 116 -17.28 -2.61 19.49
N ALA A 117 -16.78 -3.84 19.63
CA ALA A 117 -17.54 -4.96 20.16
C ALA A 117 -17.90 -4.82 21.64
N MET A 118 -17.10 -4.09 22.43
CA MET A 118 -17.41 -3.79 23.84
C MET A 118 -18.36 -2.61 24.02
N ALA A 119 -18.63 -1.83 22.97
CA ALA A 119 -19.51 -0.68 22.99
C ALA A 119 -20.98 -1.00 22.60
N LEU A 120 -21.25 -2.24 22.21
CA LEU A 120 -22.58 -2.81 21.88
C LEU A 120 -23.04 -3.73 23.02
#